data_AF-A0A924C0P1-F1
#
_entry.id   AF-A0A924C0P1-F1
#
_cell.length_a   1.000
_cell.length_b   1.000
_cell.length_c   1.000
_cell.angle_alpha   90.00
_cell.angle_beta   90.00
_cell.angle_gamma   90.00
#
_symmetry.space_group_name_H-M   'P 1'
#
loop_
_entity.id
_entity.type
_entity.pdbx_description
1 polymer ?
#
loop_
_entity_poly.entity_id
_entity_poly.type
_entity_poly.pdbx_seq_one_letter_code
_entity_poly.pdbx_strand_id
1 'polypeptide(L)'
;VGGMLGALMAAVFMSPSVGGTGYAQGMDMARQLVAQGVGVGVVALWSAVATAIAALMVSLALPMRVTEDDEREGLDLASHGERAWEHD
;
A
#
# COMPACT_ATOMS: atom_id res chain seq x y z
N VAL A 1 -5.44 -0.15 -2.90
CA VAL A 1 -6.51 0.20 -3.89
C VAL A 1 -7.40 1.32 -3.40
N GLY A 2 -8.05 1.21 -2.22
CA GLY A 2 -8.95 2.26 -1.70
C GLY A 2 -8.33 3.66 -1.65
N GLY A 3 -7.08 3.79 -1.21
CA GLY A 3 -6.38 5.09 -1.19
C GLY A 3 -6.20 5.73 -2.58
N MET A 4 -5.94 4.93 -3.61
CA MET A 4 -5.79 5.43 -4.99
C MET A 4 -7.13 5.92 -5.54
N LEU A 5 -8.20 5.16 -5.30
CA LEU A 5 -9.55 5.57 -5.67
C LEU A 5 -9.93 6.88 -4.97
N GLY A 6 -9.70 6.98 -3.66
CA GLY A 6 -9.98 8.19 -2.88
C GLY A 6 -9.23 9.42 -3.41
N ALA A 7 -7.93 9.28 -3.70
CA ALA A 7 -7.11 10.37 -4.25
C ALA A 7 -7.63 10.88 -5.61
N LEU A 8 -8.03 9.97 -6.50
CA LEU A 8 -8.60 10.35 -7.80
C LEU A 8 -9.99 10.99 -7.64
N MET A 9 -10.85 10.44 -6.78
CA MET A 9 -12.18 11.01 -6.51
C MET A 9 -12.11 12.38 -5.84
N ALA A 10 -11.05 12.68 -5.08
CA ALA A 10 -10.85 14.01 -4.51
C ALA A 10 -10.82 15.10 -5.60
N ALA A 11 -10.33 14.80 -6.81
CA ALA A 11 -10.37 15.75 -7.92
C ALA A 11 -11.80 16.06 -8.37
N VAL A 12 -12.71 15.09 -8.32
CA VAL A 12 -14.12 15.25 -8.72
C VAL A 12 -14.91 15.98 -7.62
N PHE A 13 -14.77 15.54 -6.37
CA PHE A 13 -15.53 16.10 -5.25
C PHE A 13 -15.06 17.47 -4.77
N MET A 14 -13.90 17.94 -5.27
CA MET A 14 -13.47 19.33 -5.08
C MET A 14 -14.28 20.32 -5.93
N SER A 15 -15.02 19.87 -6.94
CA SER A 15 -15.83 20.74 -7.81
C SER A 15 -16.90 21.51 -7.01
N PRO A 16 -17.04 22.84 -7.20
CA PRO A 16 -18.10 23.61 -6.58
C PRO A 16 -19.51 23.14 -6.96
N SER A 17 -19.68 22.53 -8.14
CA SER A 17 -20.98 22.04 -8.62
C SER A 17 -21.57 20.91 -7.78
N VAL A 18 -20.74 20.23 -6.99
CA VAL A 18 -21.14 19.16 -6.07
C VAL A 18 -20.90 19.55 -4.61
N GLY A 19 -20.74 20.84 -4.32
CA GLY A 19 -20.54 21.37 -2.97
C GLY A 19 -19.08 21.35 -2.48
N GLY A 20 -18.12 21.12 -3.37
CA GLY A 20 -16.68 21.16 -3.07
C GLY A 20 -16.13 22.58 -2.90
N THR A 21 -14.93 22.68 -2.34
CA THR A 21 -14.24 23.94 -2.02
C THR A 21 -13.73 24.72 -3.23
N GLY A 22 -13.80 24.12 -4.44
CA GLY A 22 -13.20 24.66 -5.64
C GLY A 22 -11.71 24.32 -5.79
N TYR A 23 -11.20 24.57 -6.99
CA TYR A 23 -9.80 24.34 -7.37
C TYR A 23 -8.96 25.59 -7.13
N ALA A 24 -7.64 25.42 -7.03
CA ALA A 24 -6.71 26.55 -6.99
C ALA A 24 -6.78 27.40 -8.28
N GLN A 25 -6.27 28.63 -8.22
CA GLN A 25 -6.28 29.53 -9.36
C GLN A 25 -5.56 28.92 -10.57
N GLY A 26 -6.22 28.88 -11.73
CA GLY A 26 -5.68 28.27 -12.95
C GLY A 26 -5.78 26.74 -13.03
N MET A 27 -6.43 26.11 -12.04
CA MET A 27 -6.77 24.69 -12.07
C MET A 27 -8.26 24.47 -12.37
N ASP A 28 -8.53 23.30 -12.93
CA ASP A 28 -9.87 22.77 -13.18
C ASP A 28 -9.89 21.28 -12.79
N MET A 29 -11.06 20.64 -12.91
CA MET A 29 -11.22 19.22 -12.57
C MET A 29 -10.26 18.32 -13.35
N ALA A 30 -10.03 18.59 -14.64
CA ALA A 30 -9.18 17.76 -15.49
C ALA A 30 -7.71 17.86 -15.04
N ARG A 31 -7.21 19.07 -14.80
CA ARG A 31 -5.87 19.32 -14.27
C ARG A 31 -5.70 18.70 -12.88
N GLN A 32 -6.72 18.78 -12.03
CA GLN A 32 -6.67 18.15 -10.71
C GLN A 32 -6.65 16.62 -10.80
N LEU A 33 -7.41 16.01 -11.71
CA LEU A 33 -7.37 14.57 -11.97
C LEU A 33 -5.99 14.11 -12.42
N VAL A 34 -5.35 14.86 -13.32
CA VAL A 34 -3.98 14.58 -13.76
C VAL A 34 -3.00 14.72 -12.60
N ALA A 35 -3.09 15.79 -11.80
CA ALA A 35 -2.23 15.98 -10.63
C ALA A 35 -2.34 14.84 -9.62
N GLN A 36 -3.57 14.40 -9.31
CA GLN A 36 -3.80 13.27 -8.41
C GLN A 36 -3.31 11.94 -9.02
N GLY A 37 -3.49 11.74 -10.32
CA GLY A 37 -2.96 10.56 -11.02
C GLY A 37 -1.43 10.49 -10.96
N VAL A 38 -0.74 11.61 -11.20
CA VAL A 38 0.72 11.70 -11.03
C VAL A 38 1.12 11.43 -9.58
N GLY A 39 0.43 12.04 -8.61
CA GLY A 39 0.69 11.80 -7.19
C GLY A 39 0.57 10.34 -6.80
N VAL A 40 -0.51 9.67 -7.21
CA VAL A 40 -0.71 8.23 -7.01
C VAL A 40 0.41 7.41 -7.65
N GLY A 41 0.78 7.73 -8.90
CA GLY A 41 1.86 7.03 -9.61
C GLY A 41 3.22 7.18 -8.91
N VAL A 42 3.55 8.40 -8.46
CA VAL A 42 4.77 8.69 -7.72
C VAL A 42 4.81 7.92 -6.40
N VAL A 43 3.74 7.95 -5.61
CA VAL A 43 3.68 7.24 -4.32
C VAL A 43 3.75 5.72 -4.52
N ALA A 44 3.08 5.19 -5.55
CA ALA A 44 3.12 3.77 -5.87
C ALA A 44 4.54 3.33 -6.27
N LEU A 45 5.19 4.08 -7.17
CA LEU A 45 6.56 3.79 -7.61
C LEU A 45 7.54 3.91 -6.44
N TRP A 46 7.46 4.99 -5.67
CA TRP A 46 8.32 5.19 -4.50
C TRP A 46 8.16 4.04 -3.50
N SER A 47 6.92 3.71 -3.13
CA SER A 47 6.64 2.64 -2.17
C SER A 47 7.15 1.30 -2.68
N ALA A 48 6.94 0.98 -3.96
CA ALA A 48 7.39 -0.27 -4.54
C ALA A 48 8.92 -0.37 -4.56
N VAL A 49 9.61 0.66 -5.07
CA VAL A 49 11.07 0.68 -5.20
C VAL A 49 11.74 0.71 -3.83
N ALA A 50 11.32 1.61 -2.94
CA ALA A 50 11.92 1.74 -1.61
C ALA A 50 11.72 0.46 -0.79
N THR A 51 10.52 -0.14 -0.83
CA THR A 51 10.26 -1.41 -0.14
C THR A 51 11.07 -2.54 -0.74
N ALA A 52 11.19 -2.62 -2.07
CA ALA A 52 12.00 -3.65 -2.72
C ALA A 52 13.48 -3.55 -2.33
N ILE A 53 14.05 -2.33 -2.31
CA ILE A 53 15.42 -2.10 -1.87
C ILE A 53 15.58 -2.51 -0.40
N ALA A 54 14.68 -2.10 0.48
CA ALA A 54 14.74 -2.45 1.90
C ALA A 54 14.64 -3.96 2.11
N ALA A 55 13.69 -4.62 1.45
CA ALA A 55 13.52 -6.08 1.50
C ALA A 55 14.75 -6.81 0.97
N LEU A 56 15.35 -6.34 -0.13
CA LEU A 56 16.59 -6.92 -0.65
C LEU A 56 17.73 -6.78 0.37
N MET A 57 17.93 -5.60 0.95
CA MET A 57 18.96 -5.37 1.95
C MET A 57 18.79 -6.29 3.17
N VAL A 58 17.56 -6.47 3.65
CA VAL A 58 17.26 -7.41 4.74
C VAL A 58 17.54 -8.86 4.31
N SER A 59 17.12 -9.25 3.10
CA SER A 59 17.31 -10.62 2.58
C SER A 59 18.76 -11.05 2.46
N LEU A 60 19.69 -10.10 2.31
CA LEU A 60 21.13 -10.37 2.28
C LEU A 60 21.70 -10.66 3.66
N ALA A 61 21.06 -10.17 4.73
CA ALA A 61 21.51 -10.35 6.11
C ALA A 61 20.77 -11.49 6.83
N LEU A 62 19.47 -11.67 6.53
CA LEU A 62 18.58 -12.58 7.23
C LEU A 62 17.59 -13.24 6.25
N PRO A 63 17.23 -14.52 6.44
CA PRO A 63 16.15 -15.13 5.68
C PRO A 63 14.81 -14.46 6.03
N MET A 64 14.11 -13.90 5.04
CA MET A 64 12.83 -13.20 5.24
C MET A 64 11.61 -14.14 5.31
N ARG A 65 11.77 -15.42 4.94
CA ARG A 65 10.73 -16.45 4.99
C ARG A 65 11.29 -17.68 5.70
N VAL A 66 10.45 -18.35 6.47
CA VAL A 66 10.78 -19.62 7.11
C VAL A 66 10.98 -20.73 6.07
N THR A 67 11.48 -21.89 6.51
CA THR A 67 11.63 -23.05 5.62
C THR A 67 10.27 -23.61 5.22
N GLU A 68 10.21 -24.38 4.12
CA GLU A 68 8.95 -25.04 3.70
C GLU A 68 8.42 -26.02 4.76
N ASP A 69 9.32 -26.66 5.51
CA ASP A 69 8.93 -27.61 6.55
C ASP A 69 8.33 -26.87 7.75
N ASP A 70 8.93 -25.76 8.19
CA ASP A 70 8.36 -24.89 9.24
C ASP A 70 7.02 -24.28 8.81
N GLU A 71 6.87 -23.92 7.53
CA GLU A 71 5.61 -23.40 6.98
C GLU A 71 4.50 -24.47 6.96
N ARG A 72 4.86 -25.75 6.74
CA ARG A 72 3.92 -26.89 6.80
C ARG A 72 3.54 -27.27 8.23
N GLU A 73 4.50 -27.26 9.15
CA GLU A 73 4.28 -27.56 10.56
C GLU A 73 3.46 -26.47 11.26
N GLY A 74 3.59 -25.22 10.79
CA GLY A 74 2.88 -24.05 11.28
C GLY A 74 3.77 -23.19 12.17
N LEU A 75 3.72 -21.88 11.96
CA LEU A 75 4.59 -20.91 12.66
C LEU A 75 4.39 -20.91 14.18
N ASP A 76 3.18 -21.18 14.65
CA ASP A 76 2.90 -21.30 16.09
C ASP A 76 3.77 -22.38 16.72
N LEU A 77 3.91 -23.54 16.07
CA LEU A 77 4.73 -24.64 16.60
C LEU A 77 6.21 -24.44 16.28
N ALA A 78 6.55 -24.13 15.03
CA ALA A 78 7.93 -24.03 14.57
C ALA A 78 8.68 -22.80 15.11
N SER A 79 8.00 -21.66 15.31
CA SER A 79 8.61 -20.41 15.79
C SER A 79 8.29 -20.08 17.25
N HIS A 80 7.15 -20.56 17.77
CA HIS A 80 6.70 -20.22 19.12
C HIS A 80 6.55 -21.43 20.07
N GLY A 81 6.64 -22.67 19.57
CA GLY A 81 6.55 -23.88 20.39
C GLY A 81 5.16 -24.16 20.96
N GLU A 82 4.12 -23.51 20.43
CA GLU A 82 2.76 -23.55 20.96
C GLU A 82 1.77 -23.98 19.88
N ARG A 83 0.58 -24.43 20.29
CA ARG A 83 -0.56 -24.65 19.39
C ARG A 83 -1.65 -23.66 19.76
N ALA A 84 -2.10 -22.84 18.80
CA ALA A 84 -3.19 -21.89 19.05
C ALA A 84 -4.51 -22.58 19.45
N TRP A 85 -4.72 -23.82 18.98
CA TRP A 85 -5.90 -24.62 19.26
C TRP A 85 -5.52 -26.08 19.47
N GLU A 86 -5.97 -26.68 20.57
CA GLU A 86 -6.01 -28.13 20.75
C GLU A 86 -7.46 -28.57 20.51
N HIS A 87 -7.66 -29.40 19.49
CA HIS A 87 -8.93 -30.07 19.28
C HIS A 87 -8.88 -31.43 19.99
N ASP A 88 -9.75 -31.61 20.98
CA ASP A 88 -10.03 -32.89 21.64
C ASP A 88 -10.46 -33.99 20.65
#